data_AF-A0A8T3RDI6-F1
#
_entry.id   AF-A0A8T3RDI6-F1
#
_cell.length_a   1.000
_cell.length_b   1.000
_cell.length_c   1.000
_cell.angle_alpha   90.00
_cell.angle_beta   90.00
_cell.angle_gamma   90.00
#
_symmetry.space_group_name_H-M   'P 1'
#
loop_
_entity.id
_entity.type
_entity.pdbx_description
1 polymer ?
#
loop_
_entity_poly.entity_id
_entity_poly.type
_entity_poly.pdbx_seq_one_letter_code
_entity_poly.pdbx_strand_id
1 'polypeptide(L)'
;MLETTGEIESLQRLLDASRARATGHLREIINDERTLTAAQLTELLTGMKVLAVATVTAAGEPRVSAVDGHFLHGTWTFSTAGDSAKARHLERRPAISVAHIHGEEMALFSHGDANRLPAGPEL
;
A
#
# COMPACT_ATOMS: atom_id res chain seq x y z
N MET A 1 8.46 0.01 -15.77
CA MET A 1 7.61 -1.01 -15.11
C MET A 1 8.54 -2.06 -14.54
N LEU A 2 8.45 -2.36 -13.24
CA LEU A 2 9.33 -3.31 -12.56
C LEU A 2 8.63 -4.66 -12.31
N GLU A 3 7.31 -4.68 -12.48
CA GLU A 3 6.43 -5.82 -12.34
C GLU A 3 6.49 -6.73 -13.56
N THR A 4 6.42 -8.03 -13.29
CA THR A 4 6.19 -9.07 -14.29
C THR A 4 4.70 -9.13 -14.67
N THR A 5 4.39 -9.74 -15.82
CA THR A 5 2.99 -9.97 -16.24
C THR A 5 2.19 -10.74 -15.19
N GLY A 6 2.78 -11.77 -14.57
CA GLY A 6 2.09 -12.56 -13.54
C GLY A 6 1.78 -11.79 -12.26
N GLU A 7 2.63 -10.82 -11.89
CA GLU A 7 2.38 -9.92 -10.76
C GLU A 7 1.24 -8.94 -11.08
N ILE A 8 1.20 -8.40 -12.30
CA ILE A 8 0.12 -7.51 -12.75
C ILE A 8 -1.23 -8.24 -12.74
N GLU A 9 -1.29 -9.47 -13.26
CA GLU A 9 -2.51 -10.28 -13.23
C GLU A 9 -2.96 -10.61 -11.80
N SER A 10 -2.02 -10.89 -10.92
CA SER A 10 -2.31 -11.16 -9.50
C SER A 10 -2.84 -9.93 -8.79
N LEU A 11 -2.27 -8.75 -9.07
CA LEU A 11 -2.74 -7.47 -8.56
C LEU A 11 -4.14 -7.15 -9.09
N GLN A 12 -4.42 -7.41 -10.37
CA GLN A 12 -5.76 -7.19 -10.94
C GLN A 12 -6.80 -8.04 -10.20
N ARG A 13 -6.54 -9.33 -9.99
CA ARG A 13 -7.43 -10.20 -9.20
C ARG A 13 -7.65 -9.69 -7.79
N LEU A 14 -6.63 -9.12 -7.15
CA LEU A 14 -6.75 -8.53 -5.81
C LEU A 14 -7.65 -7.29 -5.81
N LEU A 15 -7.45 -6.37 -6.76
CA LEU A 15 -8.27 -5.17 -6.92
C LEU A 15 -9.74 -5.53 -7.18
N ASP A 16 -9.98 -6.46 -8.11
CA ASP A 16 -11.32 -6.94 -8.45
C ASP A 16 -12.01 -7.58 -7.24
N ALA A 17 -11.30 -8.44 -6.51
CA ALA A 17 -11.83 -9.08 -5.32
C ALA A 17 -12.11 -8.07 -4.18
N SER A 18 -11.27 -7.04 -4.03
CA SER A 18 -11.47 -5.97 -3.06
C SER A 18 -12.75 -5.18 -3.37
N ARG A 19 -12.91 -4.76 -4.63
CA ARG A 19 -14.10 -4.05 -5.12
C ARG A 19 -15.36 -4.91 -5.05
N ALA A 20 -15.26 -6.20 -5.34
CA ALA A 20 -16.36 -7.16 -5.21
C ALA A 20 -16.81 -7.38 -3.75
N ARG A 21 -16.03 -6.96 -2.74
CA ARG A 21 -16.43 -6.96 -1.32
C ARG A 21 -16.80 -5.58 -0.76
N ALA A 22 -16.55 -4.50 -1.51
CA ALA A 22 -16.86 -3.14 -1.09
C ALA A 22 -18.36 -2.93 -0.79
N THR A 23 -18.68 -1.98 0.08
CA THR A 23 -20.08 -1.60 0.34
C THR A 23 -20.70 -0.93 -0.88
N GLY A 24 -22.04 -0.89 -0.97
CA GLY A 24 -22.74 -0.20 -2.05
C GLY A 24 -22.29 1.25 -2.21
N HIS A 25 -22.21 1.98 -1.10
CA HIS A 25 -21.76 3.38 -1.09
C HIS A 25 -20.34 3.56 -1.65
N LEU A 26 -19.39 2.69 -1.29
CA LEU A 26 -18.03 2.79 -1.83
C LEU A 26 -17.98 2.49 -3.34
N ARG A 27 -18.82 1.58 -3.84
CA ARG A 27 -18.91 1.29 -5.29
C ARG A 27 -19.56 2.41 -6.09
N GLU A 28 -20.45 3.19 -5.48
CA GLU A 28 -21.01 4.40 -6.12
C GLU A 28 -19.93 5.47 -6.32
N ILE A 29 -19.01 5.61 -5.36
CA ILE A 29 -17.88 6.55 -5.43
C ILE A 29 -16.79 6.02 -6.39
N ILE A 30 -16.42 4.75 -6.26
CA ILE A 30 -15.38 4.06 -7.04
C ILE A 30 -16.07 3.12 -8.06
N ASN A 31 -16.73 3.75 -9.02
CA ASN A 31 -17.42 3.06 -10.11
C ASN A 31 -16.43 2.60 -11.21
N ASP A 32 -16.94 1.96 -12.26
CA ASP A 32 -16.09 1.43 -13.35
C ASP A 32 -15.26 2.51 -14.05
N GLU A 33 -15.79 3.73 -14.17
CA GLU A 33 -15.10 4.87 -14.80
C GLU A 33 -14.01 5.48 -13.90
N ARG A 34 -14.09 5.22 -12.59
CA ARG A 34 -13.19 5.75 -11.55
C ARG A 34 -12.27 4.66 -10.97
N THR A 35 -12.21 3.49 -11.58
CA THR A 35 -11.36 2.38 -11.16
C THR A 35 -10.17 2.24 -12.11
N LEU A 36 -8.97 2.14 -11.55
CA LEU A 36 -7.75 1.86 -12.31
C LEU A 36 -7.55 0.35 -12.47
N THR A 37 -7.08 -0.07 -13.65
CA THR A 37 -6.52 -1.40 -13.84
C THR A 37 -5.17 -1.53 -13.12
N ALA A 38 -4.75 -2.75 -12.82
CA ALA A 38 -3.45 -3.01 -12.22
C ALA A 38 -2.30 -2.44 -13.07
N ALA A 39 -2.38 -2.54 -14.39
CA ALA A 39 -1.36 -2.01 -15.30
C ALA A 39 -1.25 -0.47 -15.22
N GLN A 40 -2.40 0.23 -15.28
CA GLN A 40 -2.44 1.69 -15.12
C GLN A 40 -1.92 2.11 -13.74
N LEU A 41 -2.30 1.36 -12.70
CA LEU A 41 -1.86 1.64 -11.33
C LEU A 41 -0.33 1.53 -11.21
N THR A 42 0.27 0.45 -11.72
CA THR A 42 1.74 0.26 -11.67
C THR A 42 2.50 1.31 -12.48
N GLU A 43 1.92 1.78 -13.59
CA GLU A 43 2.51 2.85 -14.39
C GLU A 43 2.48 4.19 -13.62
N LEU A 44 1.33 4.60 -13.12
CA LEU A 44 1.15 5.84 -12.34
C LEU A 44 1.98 5.86 -11.05
N LEU A 45 2.17 4.69 -10.43
CA LEU A 45 2.90 4.55 -9.18
C LEU A 45 4.41 4.39 -9.34
N THR A 46 4.94 4.51 -10.55
CA THR A 46 6.39 4.51 -10.77
C THR A 46 7.06 5.69 -10.05
N GLY A 47 8.17 5.40 -9.37
CA GLY A 47 8.96 6.36 -8.58
C GLY A 47 8.54 6.46 -7.12
N MET A 48 9.20 7.36 -6.38
CA MET A 48 8.91 7.60 -4.96
C MET A 48 7.53 8.25 -4.81
N LYS A 49 6.76 7.76 -3.83
CA LYS A 49 5.47 8.31 -3.40
C LYS A 49 5.48 8.57 -1.91
N VAL A 50 4.84 9.66 -1.49
CA VAL A 50 4.56 9.93 -0.07
C VAL A 50 3.37 9.08 0.35
N LEU A 51 3.55 8.34 1.44
CA LEU A 51 2.55 7.45 2.02
C LEU A 51 2.18 7.93 3.42
N ALA A 52 0.88 7.91 3.74
CA ALA A 52 0.41 7.92 5.11
C ALA A 52 0.28 6.46 5.58
N VAL A 53 1.10 6.07 6.56
CA VAL A 53 1.06 4.72 7.14
C VAL A 53 0.51 4.76 8.55
N ALA A 54 -0.44 3.87 8.85
CA ALA A 54 -1.05 3.73 10.16
C ALA A 54 -0.63 2.40 10.79
N THR A 55 0.02 2.49 11.95
CA THR A 55 0.44 1.35 12.78
C THR A 55 -0.34 1.34 14.09
N VAL A 56 -0.27 0.25 14.87
CA VAL A 56 -0.99 0.14 16.14
C VAL A 56 -0.03 0.03 17.34
N THR A 57 -0.34 0.76 18.42
CA THR A 57 0.40 0.65 19.69
C THR A 57 0.08 -0.66 20.39
N ALA A 58 0.79 -0.94 21.50
CA ALA A 58 0.48 -2.09 22.35
C ALA A 58 -0.92 -2.08 22.97
N ALA A 59 -1.50 -0.89 23.17
CA ALA A 59 -2.85 -0.71 23.65
C ALA A 59 -3.91 -0.75 22.53
N GLY A 60 -3.51 -0.99 21.27
CA GLY A 60 -4.41 -1.03 20.11
C GLY A 60 -4.74 0.34 19.52
N GLU A 61 -4.02 1.40 19.91
CA GLU A 61 -4.30 2.74 19.41
C GLU A 61 -3.63 2.97 18.05
N PRO A 62 -4.31 3.59 17.07
CA PRO A 62 -3.72 3.89 15.78
C PRO A 62 -2.71 5.06 15.87
N ARG A 63 -1.59 4.94 15.15
CA ARG A 63 -0.57 5.98 14.98
C ARG A 63 -0.23 6.15 13.51
N VAL A 64 -0.56 7.32 12.97
CA VAL A 64 -0.28 7.70 11.57
C VAL A 64 1.03 8.46 11.47
N SER A 65 1.77 8.24 10.38
CA SER A 65 2.97 9.01 10.02
C SER A 65 3.18 9.01 8.51
N ALA A 66 3.86 10.03 7.98
CA ALA A 66 4.33 10.04 6.61
C ALA A 66 5.64 9.26 6.44
N VAL A 67 5.78 8.55 5.32
CA VAL A 67 7.03 7.91 4.87
C VAL A 67 7.14 8.03 3.35
N ASP A 68 8.37 7.96 2.84
CA ASP A 68 8.63 7.79 1.42
C ASP A 68 8.62 6.29 1.08
N GLY A 69 7.87 5.91 0.06
CA GLY A 69 7.76 4.53 -0.38
C GLY A 69 7.71 4.39 -1.91
N HIS A 70 7.86 3.15 -2.36
CA HIS A 70 7.76 2.76 -3.76
C HIS A 70 6.74 1.65 -3.89
N PHE A 71 5.96 1.68 -4.97
CA PHE A 71 5.12 0.55 -5.34
C PHE A 71 5.93 -0.37 -6.25
N LEU A 72 6.21 -1.58 -5.77
CA LEU A 72 7.08 -2.56 -6.42
C LEU A 72 6.44 -3.93 -6.29
N HIS A 73 6.42 -4.71 -7.38
CA HIS A 73 5.94 -6.10 -7.35
C HIS A 73 4.50 -6.22 -6.80
N GLY A 74 3.66 -5.23 -7.11
CA GLY A 74 2.27 -5.15 -6.62
C GLY A 74 2.13 -4.82 -5.12
N THR A 75 3.19 -4.35 -4.46
CA THR A 75 3.19 -4.05 -3.01
C THR A 75 3.87 -2.73 -2.69
N TRP A 76 3.57 -2.16 -1.52
CA TRP A 76 4.28 -0.99 -0.99
C TRP A 76 5.56 -1.39 -0.27
N THR A 77 6.68 -0.79 -0.65
CA THR A 77 7.96 -0.88 0.06
C THR A 77 8.36 0.50 0.56
N PHE A 78 8.64 0.65 1.85
CA PHE A 78 9.10 1.90 2.46
C PHE A 78 10.17 1.62 3.51
N SER A 79 10.91 2.66 3.88
CA SER A 79 11.97 2.55 4.89
C SER A 79 11.64 3.37 6.14
N THR A 80 12.23 3.00 7.26
CA THR A 80 12.17 3.76 8.50
C THR A 80 13.36 3.37 9.40
N ALA A 81 13.70 4.23 10.36
CA ALA A 81 14.72 3.88 11.35
C ALA A 81 14.27 2.67 12.19
N GLY A 82 15.17 1.72 12.42
CA GLY A 82 14.86 0.48 13.15
C GLY A 82 14.47 0.70 14.61
N ASP A 83 14.88 1.82 15.20
CA ASP A 83 14.54 2.26 16.55
C ASP A 83 13.32 3.21 16.58
N SER A 84 12.62 3.39 15.46
CA SER A 84 11.40 4.19 15.42
C SER A 84 10.24 3.49 16.13
N ALA A 85 9.26 4.27 16.61
CA ALA A 85 8.04 3.70 17.19
C ALA A 85 7.31 2.76 16.22
N LYS A 86 7.21 3.12 14.93
CA LYS A 86 6.53 2.30 13.92
C LYS A 86 7.26 1.00 13.61
N ALA A 87 8.60 0.99 13.62
CA ALA A 87 9.37 -0.25 13.48
C ALA A 87 9.03 -1.23 14.62
N ARG A 88 9.04 -0.75 15.87
CA ARG A 88 8.64 -1.55 17.04
C ARG A 88 7.18 -2.01 17.00
N HIS A 89 6.28 -1.18 16.46
CA HIS A 89 4.88 -1.56 16.28
C HIS A 89 4.77 -2.71 15.28
N LEU A 90 5.32 -2.55 14.07
CA LEU A 90 5.20 -3.51 12.98
C LEU A 90 5.89 -4.85 13.26
N GLU A 91 6.99 -4.84 14.03
CA GLU A 91 7.67 -6.07 14.45
C GLU A 91 6.77 -6.99 15.29
N ARG A 92 5.86 -6.42 16.08
CA ARG A 92 4.97 -7.18 16.99
C ARG A 92 3.53 -7.25 16.50
N ARG A 93 3.12 -6.33 15.64
CA ARG A 93 1.75 -6.10 15.15
C ARG A 93 1.83 -5.66 13.69
N PRO A 94 2.00 -6.60 12.75
CA PRO A 94 2.32 -6.28 11.36
C PRO A 94 1.14 -5.67 10.59
N ALA A 95 -0.10 -5.85 11.09
CA ALA A 95 -1.29 -5.27 10.50
C ALA A 95 -1.15 -3.75 10.33
N ILE A 96 -1.32 -3.29 9.10
CA ILE A 96 -1.04 -1.91 8.68
C ILE A 96 -2.09 -1.43 7.67
N SER A 97 -2.39 -0.14 7.73
CA SER A 97 -3.09 0.57 6.66
C SER A 97 -2.13 1.58 6.02
N VAL A 98 -2.15 1.67 4.69
CA VAL A 98 -1.33 2.57 3.89
C VAL A 98 -2.27 3.34 2.96
N ALA A 99 -2.10 4.66 2.91
CA ALA A 99 -2.79 5.51 1.96
C ALA A 99 -1.77 6.33 1.17
N HIS A 100 -1.87 6.25 -0.16
CA HIS A 100 -1.30 7.24 -1.06
C HIS A 100 -2.44 8.09 -1.63
N ILE A 101 -2.38 9.40 -1.46
CA ILE A 101 -3.39 10.35 -1.96
C ILE A 101 -2.67 11.41 -2.78
N HIS A 102 -3.08 11.57 -4.03
CA HIS A 102 -2.56 12.57 -4.96
C HIS A 102 -3.67 13.56 -5.31
N GLY A 103 -3.75 14.65 -4.54
CA GLY A 103 -4.80 15.65 -4.68
C GLY A 103 -6.20 15.03 -4.65
N GLU A 104 -7.04 15.44 -5.60
CA GLU A 104 -8.37 14.86 -5.84
C GLU A 104 -8.37 13.86 -7.00
N GLU A 105 -7.22 13.65 -7.66
CA GLU A 105 -7.12 12.87 -8.89
C GLU A 105 -7.07 11.37 -8.61
N MET A 106 -6.36 10.97 -7.55
CA MET A 106 -6.14 9.56 -7.27
C MET A 106 -5.88 9.29 -5.79
N ALA A 107 -6.45 8.21 -5.29
CA ALA A 107 -6.09 7.64 -4.00
C ALA A 107 -6.00 6.11 -4.09
N LEU A 108 -4.94 5.54 -3.53
CA LEU A 108 -4.81 4.11 -3.29
C LEU A 108 -4.79 3.85 -1.79
N PHE A 109 -5.84 3.18 -1.31
CA PHE A 109 -5.94 2.67 0.06
C PHE A 109 -5.59 1.18 0.06
N SER A 110 -4.65 0.80 0.93
CA SER A 110 -4.14 -0.56 1.02
C SER A 110 -4.12 -1.02 2.47
N HIS A 111 -4.49 -2.28 2.69
CA HIS A 111 -4.52 -2.89 4.02
C HIS A 111 -3.89 -4.27 3.92
N GLY A 112 -3.13 -4.66 4.93
CA GLY A 112 -2.45 -5.96 4.97
C GLY A 112 -1.46 -6.03 6.11
N ASP A 113 -0.43 -6.84 5.94
CA ASP A 113 0.64 -7.05 6.90
C ASP A 113 1.99 -6.56 6.35
N ALA A 114 2.73 -5.82 7.17
CA ALA A 114 4.09 -5.40 6.84
C ALA A 114 5.08 -6.54 7.10
N ASN A 115 5.93 -6.83 6.11
CA ASN A 115 7.02 -7.79 6.24
C ASN A 115 8.36 -7.05 6.21
N ARG A 116 9.24 -7.35 7.17
CA ARG A 116 10.59 -6.78 7.20
C ARG A 116 11.41 -7.41 6.07
N LEU A 117 11.88 -6.60 5.14
CA LEU A 117 12.81 -7.04 4.10
C LEU A 117 14.21 -7.26 4.72
N PRO A 118 14.92 -8.33 4.34
CA PRO A 118 16.31 -8.51 4.73
C PRO A 118 17.18 -7.41 4.13
N ALA A 119 18.38 -7.22 4.68
CA ALA A 119 19.38 -6.39 4.03
C ALA A 119 19.64 -6.93 2.62
N GLY A 120 19.72 -6.03 1.64
CA GLY A 120 20.17 -6.38 0.30
C GLY A 120 21.64 -6.82 0.31
N PRO A 121 22.12 -7.42 -0.79
CA PRO A 121 23.55 -7.68 -0.94
C PRO A 121 24.34 -6.38 -0.83
N GLU A 122 25.53 -6.44 -0.22
CA GLU A 122 26.50 -5.34 -0.33
C GLU A 122 26.91 -5.23 -1.81
N LEU A 123 26.86 -4.00 -2.34
CA LEU A 123 27.23 -3.68 -3.72
C LEU A 123 28.74 -3.52 -3.88
#